data_AF-A0A023G3R6-F1
#
_entry.id   AF-A0A023G3R6-F1
#
_cell.length_a   1.000
_cell.length_b   1.000
_cell.length_c   1.000
_cell.angle_alpha   90.00
_cell.angle_beta   90.00
_cell.angle_gamma   90.00
#
_symmetry.space_group_name_H-M   'P 1'
#
loop_
_entity.id
_entity.type
_entity.pdbx_description
1 polymer ?
#
loop_
_entity_poly.entity_id
_entity_poly.type
_entity_poly.pdbx_seq_one_letter_code
_entity_poly.pdbx_strand_id
1 'polypeptide(L)'
;APCILRVVPAARFLPFQVIMGIFLFTHSVAFAEDLGIEAEHMKKHEFLTEANRRYTQAAYNCWIAACLYVVTLAASVHQIYMNRRAQRTY
;
A
#
# COMPACT_ATOMS: atom_id res chain seq x y z
N ALA A 1 -20.45 16.27 -7.30
CA ALA A 1 -20.63 14.81 -7.16
C ALA A 1 -19.38 13.96 -7.51
N PRO A 2 -18.64 14.17 -8.62
CA PRO A 2 -17.64 13.20 -9.07
C PRO A 2 -16.36 13.13 -8.21
N CYS A 3 -15.93 14.22 -7.58
CA CYS A 3 -14.72 14.21 -6.74
C CYS A 3 -14.89 13.38 -5.46
N ILE A 4 -16.05 13.46 -4.80
CA ILE A 4 -16.32 12.71 -3.55
C ILE A 4 -16.33 11.20 -3.80
N LEU A 5 -16.86 10.79 -4.95
CA LEU A 5 -16.91 9.38 -5.37
C LEU A 5 -15.52 8.78 -5.62
N ARG A 6 -14.48 9.60 -5.88
CA ARG A 6 -13.08 9.15 -5.97
C ARG A 6 -12.37 9.07 -4.61
N VAL A 7 -12.81 9.85 -3.61
CA VAL A 7 -12.18 9.88 -2.27
C VAL A 7 -12.61 8.71 -1.40
N VAL A 8 -13.91 8.38 -1.42
CA VAL A 8 -14.49 7.34 -0.55
C VAL A 8 -13.89 5.94 -0.78
N PRO A 9 -13.65 5.49 -2.02
CA PRO A 9 -13.00 4.20 -2.27
C PRO A 9 -11.53 4.21 -1.82
N ALA A 10 -10.77 5.25 -2.16
CA ALA A 10 -9.36 5.38 -1.79
C ALA A 10 -9.15 5.38 -0.27
N ALA A 11 -10.00 6.10 0.48
CA ALA A 11 -9.95 6.15 1.94
C ALA A 11 -10.29 4.81 2.61
N ARG A 12 -11.08 3.94 1.97
CA ARG A 12 -11.47 2.64 2.53
C ARG A 12 -10.38 1.57 2.41
N PHE A 13 -9.53 1.63 1.38
CA PHE A 13 -8.48 0.63 1.13
C PHE A 13 -7.08 1.03 1.66
N LEU A 14 -6.84 2.33 1.88
CA LEU A 14 -5.60 2.87 2.46
C LEU A 14 -5.16 2.23 3.79
N PRO A 15 -6.02 2.07 4.82
CA PRO A 15 -5.57 1.56 6.12
C PRO A 15 -5.08 0.11 6.03
N PHE A 16 -5.74 -0.72 5.23
CA PHE A 16 -5.31 -2.10 5.00
C PHE A 16 -3.92 -2.13 4.35
N GLN A 17 -3.69 -1.31 3.32
CA GLN A 17 -2.42 -1.29 2.59
C GLN A 17 -1.25 -0.79 3.46
N VAL A 18 -1.49 0.23 4.30
CA VAL A 18 -0.45 0.76 5.20
C VAL A 18 -0.10 -0.24 6.30
N ILE A 19 -1.08 -0.94 6.87
CA ILE A 19 -0.85 -1.98 7.88
C ILE A 19 -0.05 -3.15 7.29
N MET A 20 -0.39 -3.59 6.08
CA MET A 20 0.38 -4.62 5.36
C MET A 20 1.82 -4.17 5.09
N GLY A 21 2.02 -2.92 4.61
CA GLY A 21 3.36 -2.39 4.36
C GLY A 21 4.25 -2.34 5.60
N ILE A 22 3.70 -1.99 6.76
CA ILE A 22 4.43 -1.96 8.03
C ILE A 22 4.80 -3.38 8.50
N PHE A 23 3.89 -4.34 8.39
CA PHE A 23 4.12 -5.74 8.77
C PHE A 23 5.14 -6.46 7.87
N LEU A 24 5.18 -6.10 6.58
CA LEU A 24 6.19 -6.63 5.65
C LEU A 24 7.59 -6.03 5.91
N PHE A 25 7.67 -4.78 6.35
CA PHE A 25 8.96 -4.14 6.68
C PHE A 25 9.64 -4.77 7.91
N THR A 26 8.86 -5.33 8.84
CA THR A 26 9.39 -6.08 9.99
C THR A 26 9.73 -7.54 9.70
N HIS A 27 9.72 -7.97 8.42
CA HIS A 27 10.01 -9.36 8.02
C HIS A 27 9.18 -10.38 8.83
N SER A 28 7.89 -10.09 9.04
CA SER A 28 7.03 -10.90 9.88
C SER A 28 6.77 -12.28 9.27
N VAL A 29 6.96 -13.34 10.07
CA VAL A 29 6.76 -14.76 9.69
C VAL A 29 5.33 -15.04 9.21
N ALA A 30 4.36 -14.22 9.61
CA ALA A 30 2.95 -14.32 9.23
C ALA A 30 2.67 -14.00 7.74
N PHE A 31 3.67 -13.56 6.98
CA PHE A 31 3.53 -13.32 5.54
C PHE A 31 4.37 -14.29 4.71
N ALA A 32 5.12 -15.21 5.34
CA ALA A 32 6.00 -16.15 4.66
C ALA A 32 5.24 -17.08 3.70
N GLU A 33 3.98 -17.37 4.03
CA GLU A 33 3.05 -18.18 3.24
C GLU A 33 2.51 -17.46 1.99
N ASP A 34 2.41 -16.12 2.02
CA ASP A 34 1.96 -15.32 0.87
C ASP A 34 3.07 -15.19 -0.20
N LEU A 35 4.34 -15.30 0.20
CA LEU A 35 5.49 -15.21 -0.71
C LEU A 35 5.66 -16.43 -1.63
N GLY A 36 4.92 -17.52 -1.40
CA GLY A 36 4.93 -18.72 -2.25
C GLY A 36 6.33 -19.28 -2.48
N ILE A 37 7.14 -19.36 -1.42
CA ILE A 37 8.50 -19.91 -1.53
C ILE A 37 8.36 -21.44 -1.55
N GLU A 38 8.45 -22.03 -2.73
CA GLU A 38 8.57 -23.47 -2.95
C GLU A 38 9.82 -23.99 -2.22
N ALA A 39 9.62 -24.44 -0.97
CA ALA A 39 10.68 -24.93 -0.10
C ALA A 39 11.23 -26.30 -0.55
N GLU A 40 10.67 -26.88 -1.61
CA GLU A 40 10.89 -28.27 -2.01
C GLU A 40 12.30 -28.53 -2.60
N HIS A 41 13.05 -27.48 -2.97
CA HIS A 41 14.32 -27.66 -3.71
C HIS A 41 15.56 -26.87 -3.23
N MET A 42 15.54 -26.16 -2.09
CA MET A 42 16.70 -25.34 -1.66
C MET A 42 17.33 -25.74 -0.31
N LYS A 43 18.66 -25.62 -0.21
CA LYS A 43 19.39 -25.73 1.06
C LYS A 43 18.94 -24.62 2.02
N LYS A 44 18.81 -24.91 3.32
CA LYS A 44 18.31 -23.98 4.37
C LYS A 44 18.91 -22.55 4.31
N HIS A 45 20.18 -22.42 3.96
CA HIS A 45 20.86 -21.12 3.87
C HIS A 45 20.41 -20.29 2.64
N GLU A 46 20.20 -20.93 1.51
CA GLU A 46 19.78 -20.29 0.26
C GLU A 46 18.32 -19.87 0.34
N PHE A 47 17.50 -20.68 1.02
CA PHE A 47 16.10 -20.36 1.34
C PHE A 47 15.96 -19.04 2.10
N LEU A 48 16.76 -18.81 3.15
CA LEU A 48 16.69 -17.58 3.95
C LEU A 48 17.08 -16.33 3.13
N THR A 49 18.04 -16.47 2.24
CA THR A 49 18.51 -15.36 1.39
C THR A 49 17.47 -14.98 0.34
N GLU A 50 16.89 -15.97 -0.33
CA GLU A 50 15.84 -15.77 -1.33
C GLU A 50 14.53 -15.27 -0.68
N ALA A 51 14.19 -15.79 0.50
CA ALA A 51 13.06 -15.29 1.28
C ALA A 51 13.22 -13.80 1.59
N ASN A 52 14.38 -13.41 2.12
CA ASN A 52 14.67 -12.02 2.46
C ASN A 52 14.51 -11.09 1.24
N ARG A 53 15.02 -11.50 0.07
CA ARG A 53 14.90 -10.75 -1.18
C ARG A 53 13.44 -10.51 -1.59
N ARG A 54 12.60 -11.56 -1.49
CA ARG A 54 11.18 -11.47 -1.86
C ARG A 54 10.38 -10.65 -0.85
N TYR A 55 10.71 -10.70 0.44
CA TYR A 55 10.10 -9.84 1.46
C TYR A 55 10.32 -8.37 1.13
N THR A 56 11.56 -7.98 0.81
CA THR A 56 11.88 -6.60 0.44
C THR A 56 11.11 -6.17 -0.81
N GLN A 57 11.01 -7.03 -1.82
CA GLN A 57 10.30 -6.73 -3.06
C GLN A 57 8.80 -6.53 -2.84
N ALA A 58 8.15 -7.38 -2.04
CA ALA A 58 6.75 -7.25 -1.69
C ALA A 58 6.48 -5.98 -0.85
N ALA A 59 7.38 -5.65 0.09
CA ALA A 59 7.30 -4.44 0.90
C ALA A 59 7.36 -3.18 0.03
N TYR A 60 8.26 -3.11 -0.95
CA TYR A 60 8.36 -1.99 -1.89
C TYR A 60 7.09 -1.81 -2.72
N ASN A 61 6.51 -2.90 -3.24
CA ASN A 61 5.27 -2.84 -4.01
C ASN A 61 4.10 -2.27 -3.18
N CYS A 62 4.00 -2.70 -1.92
CA CYS A 62 2.98 -2.21 -1.00
C CYS A 62 3.17 -0.73 -0.66
N TRP A 63 4.41 -0.30 -0.43
CA TRP A 63 4.74 1.08 -0.11
C TRP A 63 4.48 2.03 -1.29
N ILE A 64 4.85 1.64 -2.51
CA ILE A 64 4.56 2.41 -3.73
C ILE A 64 3.04 2.57 -3.92
N ALA A 65 2.27 1.49 -3.75
CA ALA A 65 0.81 1.55 -3.82
C ALA A 65 0.24 2.52 -2.76
N ALA A 66 0.69 2.42 -1.51
CA ALA A 66 0.27 3.33 -0.45
C ALA A 66 0.59 4.80 -0.79
N CYS A 67 1.79 5.10 -1.29
CA CYS A 67 2.17 6.43 -1.73
C CYS A 67 1.25 6.96 -2.85
N LEU A 68 0.93 6.14 -3.85
CA LEU A 68 0.02 6.53 -4.94
C LEU A 68 -1.39 6.85 -4.43
N TYR A 69 -1.90 6.08 -3.46
CA TYR A 69 -3.18 6.36 -2.83
C TYR A 69 -3.16 7.66 -2.01
N VAL A 70 -2.08 7.94 -1.27
CA VAL A 70 -1.91 9.20 -0.53
C VAL A 70 -1.92 10.40 -1.48
N VAL A 71 -1.17 10.33 -2.58
CA VAL A 71 -1.12 11.41 -3.59
C VAL A 71 -2.50 11.64 -4.21
N THR A 72 -3.21 10.56 -4.57
CA THR A 72 -4.56 10.64 -5.14
C THR A 72 -5.56 11.25 -4.16
N LEU A 73 -5.43 10.91 -2.87
CA LEU A 73 -6.26 11.46 -1.81
C LEU A 73 -5.97 12.96 -1.60
N ALA A 74 -4.69 13.36 -1.58
CA ALA A 74 -4.29 14.76 -1.46
C ALA A 74 -4.81 15.61 -2.64
N ALA A 75 -4.66 15.13 -3.87
CA ALA A 75 -5.18 15.80 -5.06
C ALA A 75 -6.71 15.95 -4.99
N SER A 76 -7.42 14.91 -4.55
CA SER A 76 -8.88 14.94 -4.45
C SER A 76 -9.36 15.89 -3.35
N VAL A 77 -8.68 15.93 -2.20
CA VAL A 77 -8.95 16.90 -1.11
C VAL A 77 -8.70 18.32 -1.59
N HIS A 78 -7.62 18.56 -2.35
CA HIS A 78 -7.31 19.86 -2.93
C HIS A 78 -8.44 20.34 -3.86
N GLN A 79 -8.96 19.46 -4.72
CA GLN A 79 -10.11 19.79 -5.59
C GLN A 79 -11.39 20.09 -4.80
N ILE A 80 -11.65 19.36 -3.70
CA ILE A 80 -12.80 19.63 -2.81
C ILE A 80 -12.66 20.97 -2.10
N TYR A 81 -11.47 21.29 -1.60
CA TYR A 81 -11.21 22.54 -0.92
C TYR A 81 -11.42 23.75 -1.84
N MET A 82 -10.89 23.69 -3.06
CA MET A 82 -11.09 24.74 -4.08
C MET A 82 -12.56 24.90 -4.46
N ASN A 83 -13.29 23.80 -4.70
CA ASN A 83 -14.71 23.85 -5.03
C ASN A 83 -15.57 24.43 -3.88
N ARG A 84 -15.27 24.06 -2.63
CA ARG A 84 -15.97 24.62 -1.44
C ARG A 84 -15.67 26.09 -1.21
N ARG A 85 -14.52 26.58 -1.67
CA ARG A 85 -14.15 28.01 -1.58
C ARG A 85 -14.90 28.82 -2.64
N ALA A 86 -14.94 28.34 -3.88
CA ALA A 86 -15.68 28.97 -4.97
C ALA A 86 -17.19 29.06 -4.66
N GLN A 87 -17.79 28.00 -4.11
CA GLN A 87 -19.21 28.00 -3.70
C GLN A 87 -19.54 28.95 -2.55
N ARG A 88 -18.57 29.32 -1.70
CA ARG A 88 -18.79 30.26 -0.59
C ARG A 88 -18.69 31.73 -1.02
N THR A 89 -18.16 32.01 -2.20
CA THR A 89 -17.98 33.37 -2.73
C THR A 89 -19.10 33.75 -3.71
N TYR A 90 -19.98 32.82 -4.07
CA TYR A 90 -21.25 33.07 -4.78
C TYR A 90 -22.40 32.98 -3.78
#